data_AF-A0A069I9B3-F1
#
_entry.id   AF-A0A069I9B3-F1
#
_cell.length_a   1.000
_cell.length_b   1.000
_cell.length_c   1.000
_cell.angle_alpha   90.00
_cell.angle_beta   90.00
_cell.angle_gamma   90.00
#
_symmetry.space_group_name_H-M   'P 1'
#
loop_
_entity.id
_entity.type
_entity.pdbx_description
1 polymer ?
#
loop_
_entity_poly.entity_id
_entity_poly.type
_entity_poly.pdbx_seq_one_letter_code
_entity_poly.pdbx_strand_id
1 'polypeptide(L)'
;MKKMILAATTALLCAAASAEDAYIYPTENMKVGETVQLQSPTVLFINKKCDLPFVDAAHMRFYASYRSDASNRGTWDTGCWAKNIHGDAIIVVLRMPNRTISLKTLARADVQKDGTATIKALPVQGR
;
A
#
# COMPACT_ATOMS: atom_id res chain seq x y z
N MET A 1 -48.87 33.50 -9.48
CA MET A 1 -48.51 32.25 -8.79
C MET A 1 -47.12 31.85 -9.26
N LYS A 2 -46.18 31.71 -8.31
CA LYS A 2 -44.73 31.67 -8.53
C LYS A 2 -44.29 30.34 -9.15
N LYS A 3 -43.58 30.43 -10.28
CA LYS A 3 -42.63 29.43 -10.79
C LYS A 3 -41.52 29.25 -9.75
N MET A 4 -41.01 28.02 -9.55
CA MET A 4 -39.60 27.63 -9.30
C MET A 4 -39.59 26.10 -9.09
N ILE A 5 -39.39 25.30 -10.14
CA ILE A 5 -38.12 24.63 -10.48
C ILE A 5 -37.59 23.79 -9.30
N LEU A 6 -37.93 22.49 -9.33
CA LEU A 6 -37.34 21.46 -8.50
C LEU A 6 -35.93 21.16 -9.04
N ALA A 7 -34.91 21.78 -8.45
CA ALA A 7 -33.52 21.45 -8.74
C ALA A 7 -33.20 20.10 -8.09
N ALA A 8 -33.18 19.04 -8.91
CA ALA A 8 -32.65 17.75 -8.52
C ALA A 8 -31.14 17.90 -8.29
N THR A 9 -30.75 18.00 -7.02
CA THR A 9 -29.35 17.89 -6.59
C THR A 9 -28.89 16.46 -6.79
N THR A 10 -28.35 16.17 -7.97
CA THR A 10 -27.48 15.02 -8.21
C THR A 10 -26.21 15.19 -7.37
N ALA A 11 -26.30 14.83 -6.09
CA ALA A 11 -25.13 14.54 -5.29
C ALA A 11 -24.47 13.31 -5.91
N LEU A 12 -23.50 13.53 -6.81
CA LEU A 12 -22.48 12.53 -7.08
C LEU A 12 -21.82 12.23 -5.73
N LEU A 13 -22.25 11.13 -5.10
CA LEU A 13 -21.46 10.42 -4.13
C LEU A 13 -20.20 9.96 -4.87
N CYS A 14 -19.20 10.83 -4.96
CA CYS A 14 -17.82 10.40 -5.15
C CYS A 14 -17.54 9.51 -3.96
N ALA A 15 -17.76 8.20 -4.14
CA ALA A 15 -17.23 7.18 -3.26
C ALA A 15 -15.73 7.47 -3.18
N ALA A 16 -15.30 8.06 -2.06
CA ALA A 16 -13.89 8.24 -1.80
C ALA A 16 -13.30 6.83 -1.81
N ALA A 17 -12.71 6.46 -2.94
CA ALA A 17 -11.95 5.23 -3.06
C ALA A 17 -10.97 5.26 -1.89
N SER A 18 -11.17 4.37 -0.93
CA SER A 18 -10.41 4.37 0.33
C SER A 18 -9.01 3.91 0.00
N ALA A 19 -8.17 4.84 -0.46
CA ALA A 19 -6.80 4.57 -0.78
C ALA A 19 -5.99 4.52 0.52
N GLU A 20 -5.16 3.49 0.66
CA GLU A 20 -4.31 3.30 1.82
C GLU A 20 -2.91 3.82 1.49
N ASP A 21 -2.41 4.77 2.28
CA ASP A 21 -1.04 5.28 2.16
C ASP A 21 -0.03 4.17 2.52
N ALA A 22 0.91 3.90 1.62
CA ALA A 22 1.83 2.77 1.74
C ALA A 22 3.19 3.04 1.08
N TYR A 23 4.17 2.22 1.46
CA TYR A 23 5.37 2.01 0.65
C TYR A 23 5.17 0.83 -0.31
N ILE A 24 5.64 0.98 -1.54
CA ILE A 24 5.64 -0.04 -2.59
C ILE A 24 7.01 -0.13 -3.25
N TYR A 25 7.30 -1.26 -3.88
CA TYR A 25 8.48 -1.37 -4.74
C TYR A 25 8.30 -0.51 -5.99
N PRO A 26 9.33 0.25 -6.39
CA PRO A 26 9.28 1.02 -7.62
C PRO A 26 9.22 0.07 -8.83
N THR A 27 8.48 0.48 -9.86
CA THR A 27 8.49 -0.16 -11.18
C THR A 27 9.30 0.70 -12.15
N GLU A 28 9.74 0.13 -13.27
CA GLU A 28 10.40 0.90 -14.32
C GLU A 28 9.52 2.08 -14.76
N ASN A 29 10.15 3.24 -14.98
CA ASN A 29 9.53 4.47 -15.51
C ASN A 29 8.40 5.09 -14.67
N MET A 30 8.23 4.69 -13.41
CA MET A 30 7.24 5.23 -12.50
C MET A 30 7.38 6.76 -12.32
N LYS A 31 6.27 7.51 -12.38
CA LYS A 31 6.24 8.97 -12.17
C LYS A 31 5.32 9.37 -11.03
N VAL A 32 5.66 10.47 -10.35
CA VAL A 32 4.78 11.07 -9.33
C VAL A 32 3.48 11.56 -10.00
N GLY A 33 2.35 11.25 -9.38
CA GLY A 33 1.00 11.56 -9.88
C GLY A 33 0.42 10.52 -10.83
N GLU A 34 1.23 9.55 -11.30
CA GLU A 34 0.76 8.45 -12.14
C GLU A 34 0.00 7.41 -11.30
N THR A 35 -1.01 6.80 -11.88
CA THR A 35 -1.68 5.61 -11.32
C THR A 35 -1.26 4.38 -12.09
N VAL A 36 -0.69 3.40 -11.40
CA VAL A 36 -0.16 2.15 -12.00
C VAL A 36 -0.90 0.93 -11.46
N GLN A 37 -1.00 -0.13 -12.25
CA GLN A 37 -1.46 -1.44 -11.76
C GLN A 37 -0.29 -2.19 -11.12
N LEU A 38 -0.45 -2.64 -9.88
CA LEU A 38 0.54 -3.48 -9.21
C LEU A 38 0.34 -4.95 -9.63
N GLN A 39 1.26 -5.51 -10.41
CA GLN A 39 1.15 -6.91 -10.88
C GLN A 39 1.47 -7.93 -9.79
N SER A 40 2.49 -7.67 -8.97
CA SER A 40 2.89 -8.50 -7.82
C SER A 40 3.12 -7.58 -6.61
N PRO A 41 2.04 -7.04 -6.03
CA PRO A 41 2.14 -6.01 -5.00
C PRO A 41 2.87 -6.53 -3.77
N THR A 42 3.98 -5.89 -3.41
CA THR A 42 4.50 -5.89 -2.04
C THR A 42 4.24 -4.51 -1.45
N VAL A 43 3.43 -4.47 -0.40
CA VAL A 43 2.84 -3.26 0.16
C VAL A 43 3.08 -3.20 1.66
N LEU A 44 3.69 -2.10 2.10
CA LEU A 44 3.93 -1.78 3.50
C LEU A 44 3.00 -0.63 3.87
N PHE A 45 1.82 -0.97 4.40
CA PHE A 45 0.80 0.03 4.73
C PHE A 45 1.25 0.90 5.89
N ILE A 46 1.10 2.22 5.80
CA ILE A 46 1.61 3.16 6.81
C ILE A 46 0.64 3.30 7.99
N ASN A 47 -0.67 3.30 7.70
CA ASN A 47 -1.70 3.60 8.69
C ASN A 47 -2.53 2.38 9.12
N LYS A 48 -2.36 1.24 8.44
CA LYS A 48 -3.08 0.01 8.74
C LYS A 48 -2.39 -0.75 9.87
N LYS A 49 -3.09 -0.97 10.97
CA LYS A 49 -2.58 -1.73 12.12
C LYS A 49 -2.33 -3.19 11.73
N CYS A 50 -1.37 -3.82 12.39
CA CYS A 50 -1.19 -5.26 12.28
C CYS A 50 -1.85 -5.97 13.45
N ASP A 51 -2.80 -6.86 13.16
CA ASP A 51 -3.59 -7.57 14.18
C ASP A 51 -3.18 -9.05 14.29
N LEU A 52 -1.95 -9.39 13.86
CA LEU A 52 -1.43 -10.75 13.98
C LEU A 52 -1.17 -11.13 15.46
N PRO A 53 -1.37 -12.40 15.85
CA PRO A 53 -1.37 -12.80 17.25
C PRO A 53 0.05 -13.06 17.81
N PHE A 54 0.91 -12.04 17.81
CA PHE A 54 2.23 -12.12 18.46
C PHE A 54 2.59 -10.84 19.23
N VAL A 55 3.52 -10.98 20.18
CA VAL A 55 3.74 -10.07 21.34
C VAL A 55 3.94 -8.59 20.97
N ASP A 56 4.40 -8.26 19.76
CA ASP A 56 4.67 -6.88 19.34
C ASP A 56 3.84 -6.38 18.15
N ALA A 57 2.93 -7.20 17.60
CA ALA A 57 2.19 -6.86 16.39
C ALA A 57 1.40 -5.54 16.51
N ALA A 58 0.87 -5.24 17.71
CA ALA A 58 0.09 -4.03 18.00
C ALA A 58 0.86 -2.71 17.76
N HIS A 59 2.20 -2.74 17.83
CA HIS A 59 3.05 -1.58 17.56
C HIS A 59 3.48 -1.48 16.09
N MET A 60 3.20 -2.50 15.30
CA MET A 60 3.61 -2.62 13.91
C MET A 60 2.47 -2.19 12.95
N ARG A 61 2.73 -2.29 11.65
CA ARG A 61 1.77 -2.01 10.58
C ARG A 61 1.60 -3.21 9.67
N PHE A 62 0.46 -3.29 9.01
CA PHE A 62 0.17 -4.42 8.13
C PHE A 62 1.10 -4.44 6.91
N TYR A 63 1.55 -5.63 6.56
CA TYR A 63 2.33 -5.94 5.36
C TYR A 63 1.57 -6.96 4.53
N ALA A 64 1.53 -6.77 3.21
CA ALA A 64 1.01 -7.75 2.27
C ALA A 64 1.93 -7.88 1.07
N SER A 65 2.19 -9.10 0.64
CA SER A 65 2.93 -9.42 -0.57
C SER A 65 2.21 -10.48 -1.35
N TYR A 66 1.94 -10.22 -2.63
CA TYR A 66 1.44 -11.24 -3.54
C TYR A 66 2.63 -11.91 -4.24
N ARG A 67 2.75 -13.23 -4.06
CA ARG A 67 3.72 -14.05 -4.77
C ARG A 67 2.98 -14.97 -5.74
N SER A 68 3.20 -14.78 -7.03
CA SER A 68 2.85 -15.74 -8.08
C SER A 68 4.12 -16.25 -8.74
N ASP A 69 4.37 -17.55 -8.66
CA ASP A 69 5.40 -18.24 -9.43
C ASP A 69 4.80 -19.43 -10.18
N ALA A 70 5.60 -20.10 -11.02
CA ALA A 70 5.12 -21.24 -11.82
C ALA A 70 4.56 -22.41 -10.97
N SER A 71 4.82 -22.42 -9.65
CA SER A 71 4.39 -23.47 -8.72
C SER A 71 3.15 -23.10 -7.89
N ASN A 72 2.66 -21.86 -7.94
CA ASN A 72 1.45 -21.46 -7.24
C ASN A 72 0.51 -20.58 -8.09
N ARG A 73 -0.80 -20.70 -7.89
CA ARG A 73 -1.82 -19.80 -8.50
C ARG A 73 -1.93 -18.49 -7.74
N GLY A 74 -0.81 -17.93 -7.30
CA GLY A 74 -0.78 -16.75 -6.44
C GLY A 74 -1.02 -17.08 -4.97
N THR A 75 -0.23 -16.48 -4.08
CA THR A 75 -0.44 -16.59 -2.63
C THR A 75 -0.15 -15.24 -2.01
N TRP A 76 -1.02 -14.82 -1.10
CA TRP A 76 -0.80 -13.62 -0.29
C TRP A 76 -0.01 -14.01 0.96
N ASP A 77 1.22 -13.50 1.04
CA ASP A 77 2.01 -13.51 2.25
C ASP A 77 1.67 -12.25 3.05
N THR A 78 1.05 -12.43 4.21
CA THR A 78 0.66 -11.32 5.11
C THR A 78 1.52 -11.31 6.36
N GLY A 79 1.88 -10.12 6.82
CA GLY A 79 2.76 -9.95 7.97
C GLY A 79 2.58 -8.61 8.66
N CYS A 80 3.51 -8.30 9.54
CA CYS A 80 3.66 -6.99 10.12
C CYS A 80 4.99 -6.37 9.71
N TRP A 81 5.06 -5.04 9.66
CA TRP A 81 6.31 -4.31 9.51
C TRP A 81 6.42 -3.12 10.47
N ALA A 82 7.65 -2.74 10.81
CA ALA A 82 7.94 -1.53 11.59
C ALA A 82 9.22 -0.87 11.09
N LYS A 83 9.33 0.45 11.29
CA LYS A 83 10.53 1.22 10.94
C LYS A 83 11.53 1.20 12.08
N ASN A 84 12.78 0.84 11.80
CA ASN A 84 13.88 0.93 12.77
C ASN A 84 14.48 2.35 12.83
N ILE A 85 15.48 2.56 13.70
CA ILE A 85 16.17 3.84 13.86
C ILE A 85 16.97 4.29 12.63
N HIS A 86 17.36 3.37 11.75
CA HIS A 86 18.11 3.65 10.52
C HIS A 86 17.20 4.02 9.34
N GLY A 87 15.88 3.90 9.51
CA GLY A 87 14.90 4.13 8.46
C GLY A 87 14.65 2.91 7.58
N ASP A 88 15.00 1.72 8.03
CA ASP A 88 14.64 0.47 7.36
C ASP A 88 13.31 -0.07 7.89
N ALA A 89 12.56 -0.74 7.01
CA ALA A 89 11.43 -1.56 7.40
C ALA A 89 11.92 -2.96 7.80
N ILE A 90 11.64 -3.34 9.05
CA ILE A 90 11.72 -4.71 9.53
C ILE A 90 10.37 -5.37 9.24
N ILE A 91 10.36 -6.45 8.46
CA ILE A 91 9.18 -7.18 8.01
C ILE A 91 9.19 -8.57 8.65
N VAL A 92 8.08 -8.92 9.30
CA VAL A 92 7.84 -10.19 9.98
C VAL A 92 6.65 -10.87 9.32
N VAL A 93 6.86 -12.04 8.75
CA VAL A 93 5.80 -12.90 8.20
C VAL A 93 5.87 -14.25 8.90
N LEU A 94 4.72 -14.78 9.31
CA LEU A 94 4.67 -16.04 10.03
C LEU A 94 5.33 -17.16 9.21
N ARG A 95 6.21 -17.93 9.87
CA ARG A 95 6.92 -19.08 9.29
C ARG A 95 7.88 -18.72 8.14
N MET A 96 8.22 -17.44 7.96
CA MET A 96 9.29 -17.00 7.06
C MET A 96 10.41 -16.31 7.85
N PRO A 97 11.65 -16.30 7.32
CA PRO A 97 12.69 -15.44 7.86
C PRO A 97 12.28 -13.97 7.82
N ASN A 98 12.63 -13.23 8.88
CA ASN A 98 12.45 -11.79 8.90
C ASN A 98 13.26 -11.13 7.79
N ARG A 99 12.72 -10.06 7.20
CA ARG A 99 13.39 -9.29 6.15
C ARG A 99 13.58 -7.84 6.59
N THR A 100 14.65 -7.22 6.12
CA THR A 100 14.90 -5.79 6.32
C THR A 100 15.10 -5.12 4.95
N ILE A 101 14.47 -3.97 4.74
CA ILE A 101 14.63 -3.17 3.53
C ILE A 101 14.69 -1.68 3.86
N SER A 102 15.60 -0.95 3.23
CA SER A 102 15.69 0.50 3.36
C SER A 102 14.44 1.17 2.78
N LEU A 103 13.72 1.98 3.57
CA LEU A 103 12.56 2.71 3.06
C LEU A 103 12.94 3.72 1.96
N LYS A 104 14.22 4.12 1.87
CA LYS A 104 14.71 5.05 0.85
C LYS A 104 14.73 4.46 -0.55
N THR A 105 14.67 3.13 -0.68
CA THR A 105 14.59 2.42 -1.97
C THR A 105 13.16 2.17 -2.43
N LEU A 106 12.17 2.50 -1.60
CA LEU A 106 10.75 2.31 -1.89
C LEU A 106 10.08 3.60 -2.34
N ALA A 107 9.08 3.48 -3.20
CA ALA A 107 8.18 4.57 -3.55
C ALA A 107 7.08 4.69 -2.49
N ARG A 108 6.52 5.90 -2.33
CA ARG A 108 5.29 6.13 -1.55
C ARG A 108 4.13 6.27 -2.51
N ALA A 109 3.02 5.61 -2.21
CA ALA A 109 1.83 5.63 -3.02
C ALA A 109 0.56 5.55 -2.17
N ASP A 110 -0.54 6.04 -2.73
CA ASP A 110 -1.88 5.74 -2.24
C ASP A 110 -2.36 4.48 -2.98
N VAL A 111 -2.59 3.38 -2.28
CA VAL A 111 -2.94 2.07 -2.86
C VAL A 111 -4.44 1.84 -2.78
N GLN A 112 -5.06 1.49 -3.90
CA GLN A 112 -6.49 1.23 -4.01
C GLN A 112 -6.79 -0.26 -3.79
N LYS A 113 -8.05 -0.57 -3.46
CA LYS A 113 -8.51 -1.96 -3.24
C LYS A 113 -8.45 -2.83 -4.49
N ASP A 114 -8.48 -2.23 -5.68
CA ASP A 114 -8.37 -2.93 -6.96
C ASP A 114 -6.91 -3.24 -7.36
N GLY A 115 -5.95 -2.92 -6.50
CA GLY A 115 -4.53 -3.15 -6.74
C GLY A 115 -3.88 -2.08 -7.62
N THR A 116 -4.59 -1.00 -7.95
CA THR A 116 -3.95 0.20 -8.50
C THR A 116 -3.27 1.02 -7.39
N ALA A 117 -2.30 1.84 -7.76
CA ALA A 117 -1.62 2.73 -6.85
C ALA A 117 -1.26 4.06 -7.51
N THR A 118 -1.63 5.18 -6.88
CA THR A 118 -1.24 6.53 -7.29
C THR A 118 0.06 6.93 -6.59
N ILE A 119 1.08 7.26 -7.37
CA ILE A 119 2.44 7.50 -6.86
C ILE A 119 2.56 8.90 -6.28
N LYS A 120 3.05 8.99 -5.04
CA LYS A 120 3.24 10.26 -4.31
C LYS A 120 4.68 10.71 -4.24
N ALA A 121 5.60 9.76 -4.15
CA ALA A 121 7.02 10.05 -4.09
C ALA A 121 7.82 8.87 -4.64
N LEU A 122 8.86 9.18 -5.42
CA LEU A 122 9.83 8.20 -5.88
C LEU A 122 10.89 7.93 -4.79
N PRO A 123 11.60 6.79 -4.86
CA PRO A 123 12.74 6.51 -3.98
C PRO A 123 13.74 7.67 -3.94
N VAL A 124 14.33 7.91 -2.77
CA VAL A 124 15.36 8.94 -2.58
C VAL A 124 16.72 8.44 -3.06
N GLN A 125 16.94 7.12 -3.00
CA GLN A 125 18.16 6.48 -3.44
C GLN A 125 18.02 6.09 -4.92
N GLY A 126 18.91 6.59 -5.80
CA GLY A 126 18.87 6.36 -7.25
C GLY A 126 18.55 7.59 -8.13
N ARG A 127 18.61 8.80 -7.57
CA ARG A 127 18.70 10.05 -8.36
C ARG A 127 20.15 10.44 -8.59
#